data_AF-A0A5E4P7G6-F1
#
_entry.id   AF-A0A5E4P7G6-F1
#
_cell.length_a   1.000
_cell.length_b   1.000
_cell.length_c   1.000
_cell.angle_alpha   90.00
_cell.angle_beta   90.00
_cell.angle_gamma   90.00
#
_symmetry.space_group_name_H-M   'P 1'
#
loop_
_entity.id
_entity.type
_entity.pdbx_description
1 polymer ?
#
loop_
_entity_poly.entity_id
_entity_poly.type
_entity_poly.pdbx_seq_one_letter_code
_entity_poly.pdbx_strand_id
1 'polypeptide(L)' 'MAYVCTKCTMMKGLTAPLVKDQLSDALVCSHDSRHRYKVDENGFLRPAE' A
#
# COMPACT_ATOMS: atom_id res chain seq x y z
N MET A 1 12.74 -2.69 4.24
CA MET A 1 12.26 -1.77 3.18
C MET A 1 10.77 -1.59 3.40
N ALA A 2 10.26 -0.36 3.50
CA ALA A 2 8.84 -0.08 3.73
C ALA A 2 8.21 0.51 2.47
N TYR A 3 7.10 -0.05 2.01
CA TYR A 3 6.38 0.48 0.85
C TYR A 3 5.56 1.70 1.24
N VAL A 4 5.31 2.61 0.30
CA VAL A 4 4.53 3.84 0.53
C VAL A 4 3.31 3.89 -0.38
N CYS A 5 2.21 4.42 0.15
CA CYS A 5 0.97 4.58 -0.61
C CYS A 5 1.13 5.68 -1.65
N THR A 6 1.21 5.28 -2.92
CA THR A 6 1.30 6.18 -4.06
C THR A 6 0.08 7.09 -4.18
N LYS A 7 -1.13 6.62 -3.85
CA LYS A 7 -2.35 7.44 -3.87
C LYS A 7 -2.26 8.60 -2.88
N CYS A 8 -1.92 8.32 -1.61
CA CYS A 8 -1.75 9.36 -0.58
C CYS A 8 -0.62 10.34 -0.92
N THR A 9 0.46 9.85 -1.54
CA THR A 9 1.57 10.70 -1.98
C THR A 9 1.12 11.65 -3.10
N MET A 10 0.39 11.15 -4.10
CA MET A 10 -0.05 11.95 -5.25
C MET A 10 -1.16 12.96 -4.90
N MET A 11 -2.14 12.57 -4.08
CA MET A 11 -3.33 13.40 -3.85
C MET A 11 -3.24 14.30 -2.61
N LYS A 12 -2.41 13.95 -1.62
CA LYS A 12 -2.25 14.72 -0.36
C LYS A 12 -0.80 15.15 -0.10
N GLY A 13 0.17 14.74 -0.92
CA GLY A 13 1.59 14.95 -0.64
C GLY A 13 2.06 14.20 0.62
N LEU A 14 1.31 13.18 1.06
CA LEU A 14 1.59 12.47 2.31
C LEU A 14 2.38 11.19 2.05
N THR A 15 3.49 11.03 2.77
CA THR A 15 4.23 9.77 2.84
C THR A 15 3.52 8.82 3.81
N ALA A 16 2.48 8.15 3.33
CA ALA A 16 1.75 7.16 4.13
C ALA A 16 2.35 5.76 3.92
N PRO A 17 2.92 5.12 4.95
CA PRO A 17 3.47 3.77 4.82
C PRO A 17 2.37 2.74 4.55
N LEU A 18 2.73 1.70 3.80
CA LEU A 18 1.90 0.52 3.65
C LEU A 18 2.32 -0.53 4.69
N VAL A 19 1.33 -1.08 5.38
CA VAL A 19 1.48 -2.13 6.38
C VAL A 19 0.88 -3.42 5.86
N LYS A 20 1.48 -4.57 6.16
CA LYS A 20 0.94 -5.87 5.77
C LYS A 20 -0.30 -6.16 6.62
N ASP A 21 -1.41 -6.45 5.96
CA ASP A 21 -2.62 -6.91 6.62
C ASP A 21 -2.37 -8.30 7.25
N GLN A 22 -2.81 -8.52 8.48
CA GLN A 22 -2.55 -9.80 9.15
C GLN A 22 -3.47 -10.93 8.68
N LEU A 23 -4.60 -10.60 8.07
CA LEU A 23 -5.61 -11.54 7.59
C LEU A 23 -5.43 -11.86 6.10
N SER A 24 -4.72 -11.00 5.36
CA SER A 24 -4.54 -11.09 3.91
C SER A 24 -3.10 -10.77 3.52
N ASP A 25 -2.56 -11.37 2.47
CA ASP A 25 -1.21 -11.05 1.95
C ASP A 25 -1.14 -9.65 1.27
N ALA A 26 -2.13 -8.78 1.53
CA ALA A 26 -2.20 -7.43 1.00
C ALA A 26 -1.47 -6.42 1.90
N LEU A 27 -0.91 -5.40 1.27
CA LEU A 27 -0.36 -4.20 1.88
C LEU A 27 -1.43 -3.11 1.90
N VAL A 28 -1.75 -2.55 3.07
CA VAL A 28 -2.80 -1.55 3.27
C VAL A 28 -2.16 -0.25 3.72
N CYS A 29 -2.65 0.88 3.22
CA CYS A 29 -2.18 2.18 3.65
C CYS A 29 -2.56 2.48 5.10
N SER A 30 -1.59 2.92 5.90
CA SER A 30 -1.80 3.24 7.31
C SER A 30 -2.68 4.47 7.55
N HIS A 31 -2.84 5.32 6.54
CA HIS A 31 -3.65 6.54 6.61
C HIS A 31 -5.06 6.36 6.03
N ASP A 32 -5.19 5.55 4.97
CA ASP A 32 -6.46 5.32 4.28
C ASP A 32 -6.55 3.84 3.88
N SER A 33 -7.29 3.08 4.68
CA SER A 33 -7.43 1.62 4.51
C SER A 33 -8.12 1.19 3.22
N ARG A 34 -8.69 2.13 2.45
CA ARG A 34 -9.24 1.86 1.12
C ARG A 34 -8.14 1.65 0.08
N HIS A 35 -6.94 2.18 0.30
CA HIS A 35 -5.81 1.92 -0.57
C HIS A 35 -5.14 0.62 -0.19
N ARG A 36 -5.47 -0.43 -0.94
CA ARG A 36 -4.91 -1.77 -0.81
C ARG A 36 -4.00 -2.05 -2.00
N TYR A 37 -2.92 -2.76 -1.71
CA TYR A 37 -1.89 -3.13 -2.66
C TYR A 37 -1.50 -4.59 -2.43
N LYS A 38 -0.93 -5.23 -3.43
CA LYS A 38 -0.33 -6.57 -3.35
C LYS A 38 1.07 -6.52 -3.96
N VAL A 39 1.96 -7.35 -3.43
CA VAL A 39 3.29 -7.55 -4.01
C VAL A 39 3.19 -8.75 -4.93
N ASP A 40 3.52 -8.58 -6.21
CA ASP A 40 3.58 -9.71 -7.14
C ASP A 40 4.86 -10.53 -6.96
N GLU A 41 4.98 -11.65 -7.67
CA GLU A 41 6.14 -12.56 -7.58
C GLU A 41 7.47 -11.89 -7.97
N ASN A 42 7.43 -10.83 -8.79
CA ASN A 42 8.59 -10.01 -9.15
C ASN A 42 8.90 -8.92 -8.11
N GLY A 43 8.14 -8.82 -7.02
CA GLY A 43 8.33 -7.84 -5.97
C GLY A 43 7.75 -6.46 -6.26
N PHE A 44 6.92 -6.29 -7.31
CA PHE A 44 6.30 -4.99 -7.60
C PHE A 44 5.00 -4.81 -6.84
N LEU A 45 4.82 -3.58 -6.36
CA LEU A 45 3.61 -3.16 -5.66
C LEU A 45 2.53 -2.79 -6.68
N ARG A 46 1.42 -3.54 -6.70
CA ARG A 46 0.27 -3.26 -7.57
C ARG A 46 -0.98 -2.98 -6.75
N PRO A 47 -1.90 -2.12 -7.22
CA PRO A 47 -3.19 -1.92 -6.56
C PRO A 47 -3.96 -3.24 -6.47
N ALA A 48 -4.58 -3.49 -5.32
CA ALA A 48 -5.46 -4.62 -5.11
C ALA A 48 -6.89 -4.07 -4.97
N GLU A 49 -7.56 -3.85 -6.10
CA GLU A 49 -8.98 -3.44 -6.16
C GLU A 49 -9.90 -4.47 -5.48
#